data_AF-A0A3D5Z9W6-F1
#
_entry.id   AF-A0A3D5Z9W6-F1
#
_cell.length_a   1.000
_cell.length_b   1.000
_cell.length_c   1.000
_cell.angle_alpha   90.00
_cell.angle_beta   90.00
_cell.angle_gamma   90.00
#
_symmetry.space_group_name_H-M   'P 1'
#
loop_
_entity.id
_entity.type
_entity.pdbx_description
1 polymer ?
#
loop_
_entity_poly.entity_id
_entity_poly.type
_entity_poly.pdbx_seq_one_letter_code
_entity_poly.pdbx_strand_id
1 'polypeptide(L)' 'EHHEAITNIPAPSEDMKNNVVDVIEKGYFLNDKVLRFAKVVVGQ' A
#
# COMPACT_ATOMS: atom_id res chain seq x y z
N GLU A 1 -8.42 4.94 0.61
CA GLU A 1 -8.17 6.10 1.50
C GLU A 1 -7.30 5.76 2.72
N HIS A 2 -6.75 4.54 2.83
CA HIS A 2 -6.01 4.06 4.00
C HIS A 2 -4.54 3.66 3.72
N HIS A 3 -4.12 3.83 2.47
CA HIS A 3 -2.81 3.41 1.98
C HIS A 3 -2.07 4.62 1.45
N GLU A 4 -0.82 4.78 1.87
CA GLU A 4 0.12 5.76 1.34
C GLU A 4 1.12 5.02 0.45
N ALA A 5 1.06 5.29 -0.85
CA ALA A 5 2.01 4.72 -1.81
C ALA A 5 3.32 5.50 -1.75
N ILE A 6 4.41 4.85 -1.32
CA ILE A 6 5.72 5.50 -1.19
C ILE A 6 6.57 5.29 -2.44
N THR A 7 6.43 4.14 -3.09
CA THR A 7 7.29 3.75 -4.20
C THR A 7 6.50 2.99 -5.24
N ASN A 8 6.80 3.31 -6.50
CA ASN A 8 6.26 2.62 -7.66
C ASN A 8 7.38 1.74 -8.23
N ILE A 9 7.11 0.45 -8.35
CA ILE A 9 8.02 -0.51 -9.00
C ILE A 9 7.35 -1.03 -10.28
N PRO A 10 8.10 -1.43 -11.30
CA PRO A 10 7.51 -2.15 -12.44
C PRO A 10 6.72 -3.34 -11.90
N ALA A 11 5.46 -3.46 -12.31
CA ALA A 11 4.62 -4.56 -11.85
C ALA A 11 5.29 -5.91 -12.20
N PRO A 12 5.44 -6.83 -11.24
CA PRO A 12 6.06 -8.13 -11.49
C PRO A 12 5.21 -9.01 -12.44
N SER A 13 3.94 -8.65 -12.63
CA SER A 13 3.03 -9.27 -13.58
C SER A 13 1.91 -8.28 -13.96
N GLU A 14 1.27 -8.47 -15.13
CA GLU A 14 0.23 -7.56 -15.65
C GLU A 14 -0.99 -7.42 -14.74
N ASP A 15 -1.32 -8.45 -13.96
CA ASP A 15 -2.39 -8.45 -12.97
C ASP A 15 -2.04 -7.64 -11.70
N MET A 16 -0.75 -7.39 -11.45
CA MET A 16 -0.29 -6.59 -10.32
C MET A 16 -0.09 -5.10 -10.66
N LYS A 17 -0.47 -4.69 -11.88
CA LYS A 17 -0.42 -3.31 -12.34
C LYS A 17 -1.49 -2.46 -11.63
N ASN A 18 -1.07 -1.34 -11.06
CA ASN A 18 -1.84 -0.46 -10.17
C ASN A 18 -2.32 -1.12 -8.87
N ASN A 19 -1.80 -2.29 -8.54
CA ASN A 19 -2.13 -2.99 -7.30
C ASN A 19 -1.00 -2.84 -6.27
N VAL A 20 -1.35 -3.06 -5.00
CA VAL A 20 -0.37 -3.11 -3.92
C VAL A 20 0.43 -4.39 -4.07
N VAL A 21 1.74 -4.26 -4.31
CA VAL A 21 2.66 -5.38 -4.45
C VAL A 21 3.19 -5.80 -3.09
N ASP A 22 3.51 -4.83 -2.23
CA ASP A 22 4.05 -5.10 -0.90
C ASP A 22 3.69 -4.01 0.12
N VAL A 23 3.73 -4.36 1.40
CA VAL A 23 3.45 -3.49 2.54
C VAL A 23 4.71 -3.34 3.38
N ILE A 24 5.36 -2.18 3.31
CA ILE A 24 6.58 -1.89 4.06
C ILE A 24 6.25 -1.64 5.54
N GLU A 25 5.17 -0.91 5.82
CA GLU A 25 4.70 -0.67 7.17
C GLU A 25 3.20 -0.92 7.29
N LYS A 26 2.81 -1.74 8.27
CA LYS A 26 1.40 -2.04 8.55
C LYS A 26 0.66 -0.79 9.03
N GLY A 27 -0.49 -0.52 8.45
CA GLY A 27 -1.42 0.47 9.00
C GLY A 27 -2.14 -0.07 10.23
N TYR A 28 -2.56 0.82 11.12
CA TYR A 28 -3.34 0.46 12.30
C TYR A 28 -4.52 1.40 12.48
N PHE A 29 -5.63 0.81 12.89
CA PHE A 29 -6.85 1.51 13.29
C PHE A 29 -7.10 1.21 14.76
N LEU A 30 -7.50 2.23 15.51
CA LEU A 30 -8.00 2.05 16.87
C LEU A 30 -9.49 2.40 16.85
N ASN A 31 -10.32 1.37 17.01
CA ASN A 31 -11.75 1.44 16.66
C ASN A 31 -11.87 1.94 15.21
N ASP A 32 -12.58 3.04 14.98
CA ASP A 32 -12.80 3.61 13.65
C ASP A 32 -11.86 4.77 13.31
N LYS A 33 -10.84 5.03 14.15
CA LYS A 33 -9.89 6.13 13.94
C LYS A 33 -8.57 5.61 13.39
N VAL A 34 -8.10 6.23 12.31
CA VAL A 34 -6.75 5.98 11.77
C VAL A 34 -5.73 6.36 12.84
N LEU A 35 -4.97 5.36 13.31
CA LEU A 35 -3.80 5.58 14.15
C LEU A 35 -2.56 5.76 13.26
N ARG A 36 -2.47 4.99 12.17
CA ARG A 36 -1.39 5.05 11.19
C ARG A 36 -1.84 4.50 9.85
N PHE A 37 -1.53 5.21 8.77
CA PHE A 37 -1.74 4.71 7.40
C PHE A 37 -0.72 3.64 7.04
N ALA A 38 -1.15 2.64 6.27
CA ALA A 38 -0.24 1.61 5.78
C ALA A 38 0.62 2.20 4.66
N LYS A 39 1.93 1.98 4.73
CA LYS A 39 2.86 2.37 3.67
C LYS A 39 3.05 1.21 2.73
N VAL A 40 2.72 1.44 1.47
CA VAL A 40 2.66 0.38 0.46
C VAL A 40 3.51 0.71 -0.77
N VAL A 41 3.92 -0.33 -1.46
CA VAL A 41 4.54 -0.28 -2.78
C VAL A 41 3.49 -0.63 -3.82
N VAL A 42 3.37 0.20 -4.85
CA VAL A 42 2.38 0.01 -5.93
C VAL A 42 3.11 -0.45 -7.19
N GLY A 43 2.58 -1.47 -7.86
CA GLY A 43 3.05 -1.88 -9.17
C GLY A 43 2.59 -0.85 -10.22
N GLN A 44 3.51 -0.32 -11.02
CA GLN A 44 3.18 0.54 -12.17
C GLN A 44 3.04 -0.25 -13.46
#